data_AF-A0A3G9IK37-F1
#
_entry.id   AF-A0A3G9IK37-F1
#
_cell.length_a   1.000
_cell.length_b   1.000
_cell.length_c   1.000
_cell.angle_alpha   90.00
_cell.angle_beta   90.00
_cell.angle_gamma   90.00
#
_symmetry.space_group_name_H-M   'P 1'
#
loop_
_entity.id
_entity.type
_entity.pdbx_description
1 polymer ?
#
loop_
_entity_poly.entity_id
_entity_poly.type
_entity_poly.pdbx_seq_one_letter_code
_entity_poly.pdbx_strand_id
1 'polypeptide(L)'
;MRRVTPWGFIGIGGLACDLFLYGASATFAPLWVVALMVVIWLPLMGLGMKWFNDRALWTFWVSVVGAVLWLGEIALVAATK
;
A
#
# COMPACT_ATOMS: atom_id res chain seq x y z
N MET A 1 -14.96 -16.21 23.01
CA MET A 1 -14.48 -14.82 22.83
C MET A 1 -13.63 -14.76 21.57
N ARG A 2 -14.00 -13.97 20.55
CA ARG A 2 -13.15 -13.75 19.37
C ARG A 2 -11.94 -12.94 19.85
N ARG A 3 -10.71 -13.47 19.75
CA ARG A 3 -9.50 -12.72 20.14
C ARG A 3 -9.43 -11.45 19.28
N VAL A 4 -9.48 -10.29 19.92
CA VAL A 4 -9.27 -9.00 19.24
C VAL A 4 -7.81 -8.95 18.81
N THR A 5 -7.56 -8.62 17.55
CA THR A 5 -6.22 -8.57 16.97
C THR A 5 -5.99 -7.21 16.30
N PRO A 6 -4.81 -6.59 16.46
CA PRO A 6 -4.56 -5.25 15.92
C PRO A 6 -4.28 -5.26 14.41
N TRP A 7 -4.00 -6.43 13.81
CA TRP A 7 -3.41 -6.53 12.47
C TRP A 7 -4.28 -5.94 11.35
N GLY A 8 -5.61 -6.04 11.46
CA GLY A 8 -6.53 -5.46 10.49
C GLY A 8 -6.42 -3.93 10.47
N PHE A 9 -6.38 -3.30 11.66
CA PHE A 9 -6.21 -1.86 11.80
C PHE A 9 -4.84 -1.39 11.31
N ILE A 10 -3.77 -2.08 11.72
CA ILE A 10 -2.40 -1.76 11.27
C ILE A 10 -2.31 -1.85 9.74
N GLY A 11 -2.89 -2.89 9.13
CA GLY A 11 -2.84 -3.06 7.68
C GLY A 11 -3.64 -2.00 6.89
N ILE A 12 -4.85 -1.63 7.34
CA ILE A 12 -5.60 -0.53 6.69
C ILE A 12 -4.92 0.82 6.91
N GLY A 13 -4.41 1.08 8.11
CA GLY A 13 -3.64 2.28 8.40
C GLY A 13 -2.39 2.37 7.52
N GLY A 14 -1.67 1.26 7.35
CA GLY A 14 -0.54 1.16 6.44
C GLY A 14 -0.93 1.42 4.98
N LEU A 15 -2.03 0.84 4.49
CA LEU A 15 -2.54 1.12 3.15
C LEU A 15 -2.93 2.59 2.94
N ALA A 16 -3.45 3.26 3.97
CA ALA A 16 -3.68 4.70 3.91
C ALA A 16 -2.35 5.47 3.78
N CYS A 17 -1.32 5.11 4.56
CA CYS A 17 0.01 5.68 4.45
C CYS A 17 0.62 5.47 3.06
N ASP A 18 0.48 4.27 2.48
CA ASP A 18 0.97 3.95 1.13
C ASP A 18 0.40 4.92 0.08
N LEU A 19 -0.89 5.25 0.17
CA LEU A 19 -1.51 6.22 -0.74
C LEU A 19 -0.88 7.62 -0.64
N PHE A 20 -0.56 8.09 0.57
CA PHE A 20 0.14 9.36 0.76
C PHE A 20 1.56 9.32 0.20
N LEU A 21 2.27 8.20 0.35
CA LEU A 21 3.60 8.01 -0.22
C LEU A 21 3.56 8.07 -1.75
N TYR A 22 2.61 7.38 -2.39
CA TYR A 22 2.42 7.45 -3.84
C TYR A 22 2.08 8.88 -4.30
N GLY A 23 1.19 9.58 -3.59
CA GLY A 23 0.86 10.97 -3.89
C GLY A 23 2.08 11.89 -3.78
N ALA A 24 2.92 11.70 -2.76
CA ALA A 24 4.16 12.46 -2.59
C ALA A 24 5.17 12.19 -3.72
N SER A 25 5.18 11.00 -4.31
CA SER A 25 6.02 10.66 -5.47
C SER A 25 5.78 11.57 -6.68
N ALA A 26 4.62 12.24 -6.79
CA ALA A 26 4.35 13.22 -7.86
C ALA A 26 5.34 14.41 -7.88
N THR A 27 6.08 14.64 -6.79
CA THR A 27 7.12 15.68 -6.72
C THR A 27 8.42 15.30 -7.44
N PHE A 28 8.66 14.00 -7.68
CA PHE A 28 9.93 13.53 -8.23
C PHE A 28 9.81 12.44 -9.31
N ALA A 29 8.64 11.81 -9.48
CA ALA A 29 8.36 10.74 -10.43
C ALA A 29 7.38 11.20 -11.53
N PRO A 30 7.40 10.59 -12.73
CA PRO A 30 6.41 10.87 -13.77
C PRO A 30 4.99 10.59 -13.29
N LEU A 31 4.04 11.49 -13.60
CA LEU A 31 2.64 11.37 -13.14
C LEU A 31 1.96 10.06 -13.54
N TRP A 32 2.34 9.46 -14.68
CA TRP A 32 1.81 8.18 -15.12
C TRP A 32 2.26 7.02 -14.22
N VAL A 33 3.46 7.08 -13.63
CA VAL A 33 3.96 6.09 -12.66
C VAL A 33 3.15 6.19 -11.37
N VAL A 34 2.92 7.41 -10.90
CA VAL A 34 2.08 7.67 -9.73
C VAL A 34 0.66 7.16 -9.95
N ALA A 35 0.06 7.45 -11.12
CA ALA A 35 -1.26 6.96 -11.48
C ALA A 35 -1.30 5.41 -11.50
N LEU A 36 -0.27 4.76 -12.04
CA LEU A 36 -0.15 3.30 -12.02
C LEU A 36 -0.07 2.75 -10.58
N MET A 37 0.71 3.37 -9.71
CA MET A 37 0.77 2.99 -8.28
C MET A 37 -0.59 3.11 -7.60
N VAL A 38 -1.34 4.19 -7.85
CA VAL A 38 -2.71 4.37 -7.32
C VAL A 38 -3.66 3.30 -7.88
N VAL A 39 -3.56 2.96 -9.17
CA VAL A 39 -4.36 1.89 -9.77
C VAL A 39 -4.05 0.53 -9.15
N ILE A 40 -2.78 0.23 -8.86
CA ILE A 40 -2.36 -1.00 -8.16
C ILE A 40 -2.81 -0.99 -6.69
N TRP A 41 -2.85 0.17 -6.06
CA TRP A 41 -3.31 0.32 -4.69
C TRP A 41 -4.80 -0.01 -4.52
N LEU A 42 -5.67 0.31 -5.50
CA LEU A 42 -7.11 0.02 -5.42
C LEU A 42 -7.45 -1.45 -5.11
N PRO A 43 -6.91 -2.45 -5.83
CA PRO A 43 -7.16 -3.85 -5.49
C PRO A 43 -6.50 -4.25 -4.16
N LEU A 44 -5.36 -3.67 -3.78
CA LEU A 44 -4.76 -3.91 -2.46
C LEU A 44 -5.68 -3.39 -1.34
N MET A 45 -6.23 -2.18 -1.48
CA MET A 45 -7.21 -1.65 -0.55
C MET A 45 -8.47 -2.52 -0.50
N GLY A 46 -8.99 -2.96 -1.65
CA GLY A 46 -10.13 -3.88 -1.72
C GLY A 46 -9.87 -5.21 -0.99
N LEU A 47 -8.67 -5.79 -1.16
CA LEU A 47 -8.24 -6.99 -0.43
C LEU A 47 -8.10 -6.71 1.08
N GLY A 48 -7.51 -5.57 1.45
CA GLY A 48 -7.35 -5.16 2.84
C GLY A 48 -8.68 -5.06 3.57
N MET A 49 -9.67 -4.41 2.94
CA MET A 49 -11.04 -4.31 3.47
C MET A 49 -11.71 -5.67 3.57
N LYS A 50 -11.60 -6.51 2.53
CA LYS A 50 -12.17 -7.88 2.52
C LYS A 50 -11.58 -8.76 3.63
N TRP A 51 -10.30 -8.60 3.94
CA TRP A 51 -9.60 -9.43 4.91
C TRP A 51 -9.56 -8.85 6.33
N PHE A 52 -10.07 -7.63 6.51
CA PHE A 52 -9.94 -6.85 7.75
C PHE A 52 -10.26 -7.65 9.02
N ASN A 53 -11.38 -8.39 9.02
CA ASN A 53 -11.80 -9.19 10.16
C ASN A 53 -11.36 -10.65 10.09
N ASP A 54 -11.55 -11.30 8.94
CA ASP A 54 -11.43 -12.76 8.82
C ASP A 54 -10.00 -13.22 8.58
N ARG A 55 -9.13 -12.33 8.10
CA ARG A 55 -7.72 -12.57 7.79
C ARG A 55 -6.85 -11.37 8.16
N ALA A 56 -7.05 -10.81 9.36
CA ALA A 56 -6.40 -9.58 9.83
C ALA A 56 -4.87 -9.56 9.64
N LEU A 57 -4.15 -10.67 9.88
CA LEU A 57 -2.70 -10.74 9.64
C LEU A 57 -2.34 -10.60 8.15
N TRP A 58 -3.20 -11.07 7.25
CA TRP A 58 -3.00 -10.89 5.80
C TRP A 58 -3.26 -9.45 5.37
N THR A 59 -4.19 -8.74 6.01
CA THR A 59 -4.38 -7.30 5.77
C THR A 59 -3.10 -6.51 6.06
N PHE A 60 -2.34 -6.87 7.10
CA PHE A 60 -1.01 -6.29 7.34
C PHE A 60 -0.06 -6.53 6.16
N TRP A 61 0.05 -7.76 5.67
CA TRP A 61 0.91 -8.09 4.53
C TRP A 61 0.51 -7.38 3.24
N VAL A 62 -0.78 -7.10 3.03
CA VAL A 62 -1.25 -6.32 1.88
C VAL A 62 -0.66 -4.90 1.88
N SER A 63 -0.57 -4.24 3.04
CA SER A 63 0.14 -2.96 3.15
C SER A 63 1.65 -3.11 2.93
N VAL A 64 2.27 -4.16 3.47
CA VAL A 64 3.71 -4.41 3.23
C VAL A 64 4.00 -4.54 1.74
N VAL A 65 3.13 -5.22 0.96
CA VAL A 65 3.26 -5.29 -0.49
C VAL A 65 3.16 -3.90 -1.13
N GLY A 66 2.23 -3.05 -0.68
CA GLY A 66 2.13 -1.65 -1.12
C GLY A 66 3.42 -0.86 -0.89
N ALA A 67 3.97 -0.92 0.31
CA ALA A 67 5.23 -0.27 0.67
C ALA A 67 6.43 -0.80 -0.15
N VAL A 68 6.48 -2.11 -0.42
CA VAL A 68 7.55 -2.71 -1.25
C VAL A 68 7.45 -2.23 -2.70
N LEU A 69 6.24 -2.11 -3.24
CA LEU A 69 6.04 -1.56 -4.59
C LEU A 69 6.51 -0.10 -4.68
N TRP A 70 6.26 0.69 -3.64
CA TRP A 70 6.77 2.07 -3.54
C TRP A 70 8.30 2.12 -3.52
N LEU A 71 8.96 1.24 -2.75
CA LEU A 71 10.43 1.15 -2.75
C LEU A 71 10.97 0.79 -4.14
N GLY A 72 10.26 -0.10 -4.87
CA GLY A 72 10.57 -0.42 -6.26
C GLY A 72 10.43 0.77 -7.20
N GLU A 73 9.39 1.60 -7.02
CA GLU A 73 9.21 2.86 -7.73
C GLU A 73 10.38 3.82 -7.51
N ILE A 74 10.77 4.03 -6.25
CA ILE A 74 11.94 4.87 -5.90
C ILE A 74 13.21 4.36 -6.57
N ALA A 75 13.47 3.06 -6.46
CA ALA A 75 14.67 2.45 -7.05
C ALA A 75 14.69 2.63 -8.58
N LEU A 76 13.54 2.44 -9.24
CA LEU A 76 13.41 2.64 -10.68
C LEU A 76 13.67 4.11 -11.06
N VAL A 77 13.02 5.05 -10.38
CA VAL A 77 13.21 6.48 -10.64
C VAL A 77 14.67 6.89 -10.44
N ALA A 78 15.31 6.41 -9.36
CA ALA A 78 16.72 6.68 -9.08
C ALA A 78 17.66 6.12 -10.14
N ALA A 79 17.35 4.96 -10.74
CA ALA A 79 18.16 4.34 -11.80
C ALA A 79 18.01 5.01 -13.18
N THR A 80 17.00 5.86 -13.35
CA THR A 80 16.71 6.54 -14.63
C THR A 80 17.12 8.02 -14.67
N LYS A 81 17.67 8.53 -13.57
CA LYS A 81 18.26 9.87 -13.47
C LYS A 81 19.76 9.81 -13.71
#